data_AF-A0ABD5GHK6-F1
#
_entry.id   AF-A0ABD5GHK6-F1
#
_cell.length_a   1.000
_cell.length_b   1.000
_cell.length_c   1.000
_cell.angle_alpha   90.00
_cell.angle_beta   90.00
_cell.angle_gamma   90.00
#
_symmetry.space_group_name_H-M   'P 1'
#
loop_
_entity.id
_entity.type
_entity.pdbx_description
1 polymer ?
#
loop_
_entity_poly.entity_id
_entity_poly.type
_entity_poly.pdbx_seq_one_letter_code
_entity_poly.pdbx_strand_id
1 'polypeptide(L)'
;MPSNAPKPWPPEAHRRRASWGLALLLALPLPLTAVELPTALLTPPRLHLQPLGALPGLSAWRLHGVFSRGDGQGSATLSLEDGPPFSVRTGDRLPGGVEVLAIQRDRLLLRRGRELGELVILGRAPGTGDSAVASMASEAPGNLPSLPPDCEAFALGGVPLDELQALGGCPSLAE
;
A
#
# COMPACT_ATOMS: atom_id res chain seq x y z
N MET A 1 -8.45 5.07 64.48
CA MET A 1 -9.54 5.16 63.48
C MET A 1 -8.92 5.24 62.10
N PRO A 2 -9.38 4.50 61.07
CA PRO A 2 -9.65 3.05 60.94
C PRO A 2 -8.41 2.33 60.31
N SER A 3 -7.87 1.24 60.87
CA SER A 3 -8.26 -0.17 60.74
C SER A 3 -8.66 -0.62 59.32
N ASN A 4 -7.70 -1.11 58.54
CA ASN A 4 -7.92 -1.91 57.33
C ASN A 4 -7.23 -3.27 57.54
N ALA A 5 -7.93 -4.17 58.22
CA ALA A 5 -7.53 -5.57 58.32
C ALA A 5 -8.02 -6.33 57.08
N PRO A 6 -7.17 -7.12 56.41
CA PRO A 6 -7.61 -7.98 55.32
C PRO A 6 -8.48 -9.11 55.86
N LYS A 7 -9.61 -9.33 55.19
CA LYS A 7 -10.63 -10.31 55.55
C LYS A 7 -10.07 -11.73 55.40
N PRO A 8 -10.11 -12.59 56.42
CA PRO A 8 -9.64 -13.97 56.31
C PRO A 8 -10.66 -14.81 55.54
N TRP A 9 -10.20 -15.50 54.48
CA TRP A 9 -10.94 -16.58 53.83
C TRP A 9 -10.85 -17.85 54.70
N PRO A 10 -11.94 -18.62 54.85
CA PRO A 10 -11.84 -19.97 55.41
C PRO A 10 -11.55 -21.01 54.32
N PRO A 11 -11.10 -22.21 54.73
CA PRO A 11 -10.19 -23.03 53.96
C PRO A 11 -10.83 -24.33 53.41
N GLU A 12 -10.06 -25.00 52.56
CA GLU A 12 -10.11 -26.43 52.22
C GLU A 12 -11.42 -27.02 51.65
N ALA A 13 -11.32 -27.61 50.46
CA ALA A 13 -11.54 -29.05 50.33
C ALA A 13 -11.01 -29.58 48.99
N HIS A 14 -10.08 -30.51 49.16
CA HIS A 14 -9.46 -31.43 48.23
C HIS A 14 -10.32 -32.06 47.12
N ARG A 15 -9.58 -32.41 46.06
CA ARG A 15 -9.70 -33.62 45.22
C ARG A 15 -11.09 -33.89 44.64
N ARG A 16 -11.16 -33.86 43.30
CA ARG A 16 -11.30 -35.10 42.52
C ARG A 16 -10.50 -35.01 41.23
N ARG A 17 -9.46 -35.85 41.12
CA ARG A 17 -9.12 -36.46 39.83
C ARG A 17 -10.33 -37.29 39.45
N ALA A 18 -10.97 -36.94 38.35
CA ALA A 18 -11.85 -37.85 37.63
C ALA A 18 -11.30 -37.90 36.20
N SER A 19 -10.51 -38.95 35.98
CA SER A 19 -9.99 -39.37 34.69
C SER A 19 -11.10 -40.07 33.92
N TRP A 20 -11.95 -39.34 33.20
CA TRP A 20 -12.77 -39.89 32.11
C TRP A 20 -12.50 -38.97 30.93
N GLY A 21 -11.93 -39.40 29.83
CA GLY A 21 -12.20 -40.62 29.10
C GLY A 21 -12.28 -40.16 27.66
N LEU A 22 -11.61 -40.87 26.76
CA LEU A 22 -11.71 -40.62 25.32
C LEU A 22 -13.17 -40.44 24.92
N ALA A 23 -13.51 -39.25 24.44
CA ALA A 23 -14.64 -39.04 23.54
C ALA A 23 -14.12 -38.20 22.37
N LEU A 24 -13.14 -38.79 21.67
CA LEU A 24 -12.64 -38.37 20.38
C LEU A 24 -13.67 -38.79 19.32
N LEU A 25 -14.82 -38.14 19.30
CA LEU A 25 -15.83 -38.32 18.27
C LEU A 25 -16.44 -36.95 17.94
N LEU A 26 -16.64 -36.72 16.64
CA LEU A 26 -17.12 -35.50 15.97
C LEU A 26 -16.03 -34.55 15.44
N ALA A 27 -14.99 -35.10 14.80
CA ALA A 27 -14.42 -34.43 13.62
C ALA A 27 -15.33 -34.70 12.42
N LEU A 28 -16.49 -34.04 12.36
CA LEU A 28 -17.25 -33.95 11.11
C LEU A 28 -16.46 -33.00 10.18
N PRO A 29 -16.21 -33.39 8.91
CA PRO A 29 -15.72 -32.44 7.93
C PRO A 29 -16.84 -31.42 7.69
N LEU A 30 -16.70 -30.23 8.28
CA LEU A 30 -17.47 -29.08 7.84
C LEU A 30 -17.14 -28.90 6.35
N PRO A 31 -18.13 -28.88 5.44
CA PRO A 31 -17.85 -28.40 4.11
C PRO A 31 -17.44 -26.93 4.28
N LEU A 32 -16.16 -26.63 4.05
CA LEU A 32 -15.73 -25.27 3.77
C LEU A 32 -16.41 -24.91 2.45
N THR A 33 -17.64 -24.41 2.53
CA THR A 33 -18.25 -23.67 1.44
C THR A 33 -17.42 -22.40 1.33
N ALA A 34 -16.41 -22.45 0.47
CA ALA A 34 -15.71 -21.25 0.04
C ALA A 34 -16.77 -20.29 -0.46
N VAL A 35 -16.85 -19.11 0.17
CA VAL A 35 -17.69 -18.02 -0.32
C VAL A 35 -17.10 -17.62 -1.65
N GLU A 36 -17.69 -18.10 -2.76
CA GLU A 36 -17.37 -17.58 -4.08
C GLU A 36 -17.80 -16.13 -4.09
N LEU A 37 -16.83 -15.22 -3.94
CA LEU A 37 -17.07 -13.81 -4.21
C LEU A 37 -17.41 -13.69 -5.69
N PRO A 38 -18.59 -13.18 -6.07
CA PRO A 38 -18.91 -12.93 -7.46
C PRO A 38 -17.82 -12.05 -8.06
N THR A 39 -17.16 -12.52 -9.13
CA THR A 39 -16.09 -11.79 -9.83
C THR A 39 -16.55 -10.42 -10.34
N ALA A 40 -17.85 -10.23 -10.51
CA ALA A 40 -18.45 -8.92 -10.78
C ALA A 40 -18.17 -7.87 -9.69
N LEU A 41 -18.03 -8.27 -8.42
CA LEU A 41 -17.66 -7.38 -7.31
C LEU A 41 -16.14 -7.14 -7.22
N LEU A 42 -15.35 -7.99 -7.87
CA LEU A 42 -13.90 -7.82 -7.98
C LEU A 42 -13.52 -6.87 -9.14
N THR A 43 -14.48 -6.47 -9.96
CA THR A 43 -14.23 -5.52 -11.04
C THR A 43 -14.25 -4.11 -10.45
N PRO A 44 -13.10 -3.41 -10.35
CA PRO A 44 -13.09 -2.07 -9.80
C PRO A 44 -13.94 -1.14 -10.67
N PRO A 45 -14.75 -0.26 -10.07
CA PRO A 45 -15.50 0.72 -10.85
C PRO A 45 -14.53 1.58 -11.63
N ARG A 46 -14.72 1.65 -12.96
CA ARG A 46 -13.97 2.59 -13.81
C ARG A 46 -14.50 3.99 -13.55
N LEU A 47 -13.82 4.70 -12.63
CA LEU A 47 -14.08 6.10 -12.36
C LEU A 47 -13.41 6.94 -13.44
N HIS A 48 -14.20 7.47 -14.37
CA HIS A 48 -13.74 8.48 -15.32
C HIS A 48 -13.61 9.83 -14.60
N LEU A 49 -12.45 10.09 -14.01
CA LEU A 49 -12.11 11.40 -13.48
C LEU A 49 -11.61 12.28 -14.63
N GLN A 50 -12.30 13.39 -14.88
CA GLN A 50 -11.80 14.42 -15.78
C GLN A 50 -10.51 15.00 -15.18
N PRO A 51 -9.37 14.96 -15.89
CA PRO A 51 -8.15 15.59 -15.40
C PRO A 51 -8.41 17.10 -15.26
N LEU A 52 -8.09 17.66 -14.09
CA LEU A 52 -8.12 19.11 -13.95
C LEU A 52 -7.05 19.70 -14.88
N GLY A 53 -7.42 20.72 -15.65
CA GLY A 53 -6.50 21.40 -16.55
C GLY A 53 -5.32 22.02 -15.79
N ALA A 54 -4.18 22.16 -16.46
CA ALA A 54 -3.05 22.87 -15.91
C ALA A 54 -3.42 24.36 -15.73
N LEU A 55 -3.41 24.84 -14.49
CA LEU A 55 -3.67 26.24 -14.21
C LEU A 55 -2.50 27.08 -14.76
N PRO A 56 -2.76 28.12 -15.58
CA PRO A 56 -1.69 28.91 -16.20
C PRO A 56 -0.78 29.53 -15.13
N GLY A 57 0.53 29.58 -15.39
CA GLY A 57 1.50 30.14 -14.44
C GLY A 57 1.80 29.28 -13.20
N LEU A 58 1.43 27.99 -13.22
CA LEU A 58 1.91 27.01 -12.25
C LEU A 58 3.19 26.27 -12.69
N SER A 59 3.70 26.52 -13.91
CA SER A 59 4.91 25.85 -14.42
C SER A 59 6.16 26.09 -13.56
N ALA A 60 6.22 27.26 -12.91
CA ALA A 60 7.25 27.65 -11.97
C ALA A 60 7.15 26.90 -10.63
N TRP A 61 6.01 26.30 -10.31
CA TRP A 61 5.75 25.72 -9.00
C TRP A 61 6.16 24.26 -8.95
N ARG A 62 6.85 23.87 -7.87
CA ARG A 62 7.23 22.47 -7.63
C ARG A 62 6.66 22.01 -6.30
N LEU A 63 5.99 20.86 -6.34
CA LEU A 63 5.46 20.19 -5.15
C LEU A 63 6.42 19.10 -4.69
N HIS A 64 6.98 19.28 -3.49
CA HIS A 64 7.99 18.37 -2.92
C HIS A 64 7.39 17.28 -2.06
N GLY A 65 6.30 17.58 -1.35
CA GLY A 65 5.70 16.64 -0.41
C GLY A 65 4.30 17.05 -0.01
N VAL A 66 3.50 16.04 0.33
CA VAL A 66 2.12 16.23 0.78
C VAL A 66 1.83 15.36 1.99
N PHE A 67 1.22 15.96 3.00
CA PHE A 67 0.58 15.29 4.11
C PHE A 67 -0.91 15.60 4.07
N SER A 68 -1.73 14.62 3.70
CA SER A 68 -3.19 14.74 3.63
C SER A 68 -3.84 13.93 4.75
N ARG A 69 -4.90 14.47 5.34
CA ARG A 69 -5.75 13.76 6.32
C ARG A 69 -6.93 13.02 5.67
N GLY A 70 -7.12 13.15 4.35
CA GLY A 70 -8.20 12.50 3.60
C GLY A 70 -9.50 13.30 3.44
N ASP A 71 -9.68 14.39 4.19
CA ASP A 71 -10.84 15.31 4.14
C ASP A 71 -10.57 16.57 3.31
N GLY A 72 -9.51 16.57 2.51
CA GLY A 72 -9.01 17.75 1.80
C GLY A 72 -8.22 18.73 2.67
N GLN A 73 -8.04 18.42 3.96
CA GLN A 73 -7.15 19.16 4.87
C GLN A 73 -5.78 18.50 4.94
N GLY A 74 -4.76 19.31 5.23
CA GLY A 74 -3.39 18.83 5.32
C GLY A 74 -2.37 19.94 5.31
N SER A 75 -1.14 19.55 5.01
CA SER A 75 -0.04 20.47 4.72
C SER A 75 0.74 19.97 3.52
N ALA A 76 1.29 20.87 2.73
CA ALA A 76 2.12 20.55 1.59
C ALA A 76 3.38 21.42 1.57
N THR A 77 4.45 20.90 0.99
CA THR A 77 5.71 21.62 0.84
C THR A 77 5.91 22.00 -0.63
N LEU A 78 5.98 23.30 -0.89
CA LEU A 78 6.09 23.90 -2.23
C LEU A 78 7.39 24.69 -2.36
N SER A 79 7.93 24.78 -3.58
CA SER A 79 8.86 25.84 -3.96
C SER A 79 8.34 26.57 -5.20
N LEU A 80 8.74 27.83 -5.31
CA LEU A 80 8.62 28.60 -6.54
C LEU A 80 9.99 28.61 -7.21
N GLU A 81 10.06 28.13 -8.45
CA GLU A 81 11.30 27.83 -9.18
C GLU A 81 12.22 26.96 -8.29
N ASP A 82 13.51 27.27 -8.28
CA ASP A 82 14.51 26.67 -7.38
C ASP A 82 14.68 27.47 -6.07
N GLY A 83 13.65 28.21 -5.66
CA GLY A 83 13.61 28.94 -4.40
C GLY A 83 13.50 28.04 -3.17
N PRO A 84 13.59 28.62 -1.96
CA PRO A 84 13.50 27.85 -0.72
C PRO A 84 12.11 27.21 -0.58
N PRO A 85 12.03 25.94 -0.12
CA PRO A 85 10.76 25.28 0.10
C PRO A 85 10.02 25.90 1.30
N PHE A 86 8.71 26.02 1.19
CA PHE A 86 7.83 26.50 2.25
C PHE A 86 6.58 25.64 2.38
N SER A 87 5.97 25.67 3.57
CA SER A 87 4.79 24.87 3.90
C SER A 87 3.52 25.68 3.70
N VAL A 88 2.49 25.03 3.16
CA VAL A 88 1.17 25.61 2.90
C VAL A 88 0.08 24.69 3.41
N ARG A 89 -1.09 25.25 3.69
CA ARG A 89 -2.30 24.58 4.16
C ARG A 89 -3.48 24.92 3.28
N THR A 90 -4.56 24.16 3.44
CA THR A 90 -5.84 24.46 2.81
C THR A 90 -6.34 25.85 3.23
N GLY A 91 -6.75 26.66 2.26
CA GLY A 91 -7.17 28.05 2.43
C GLY A 91 -6.05 29.08 2.24
N ASP A 92 -4.79 28.66 2.20
CA ASP A 92 -3.68 29.59 2.00
C ASP A 92 -3.70 30.21 0.61
N ARG A 93 -3.25 31.47 0.53
CA ARG A 93 -3.09 32.22 -0.72
C ARG A 93 -1.63 32.30 -1.10
N LEU A 94 -1.33 31.79 -2.28
CA LEU A 94 -0.03 31.83 -2.92
C LEU A 94 0.10 33.10 -3.78
N PRO A 95 1.33 33.51 -4.13
CA PRO A 95 1.59 34.55 -5.12
C PRO A 95 0.81 34.36 -6.42
N GLY A 96 0.44 35.46 -7.06
CA GLY A 96 -0.37 35.43 -8.30
C GLY A 96 -1.85 35.11 -8.06
N GLY A 97 -2.34 35.25 -6.83
CA GLY A 97 -3.76 35.10 -6.49
C GLY A 97 -4.26 33.66 -6.56
N VAL A 98 -3.37 32.68 -6.38
CA VAL A 98 -3.73 31.27 -6.35
C VAL A 98 -4.10 30.88 -4.93
N GLU A 99 -5.20 30.16 -4.76
CA GLU A 99 -5.70 29.67 -3.48
C GLU A 99 -5.60 28.15 -3.42
N VAL A 100 -5.16 27.62 -2.27
CA VAL A 100 -5.14 26.18 -2.00
C VAL A 100 -6.52 25.72 -1.57
N LEU A 101 -7.25 25.02 -2.43
CA LEU A 101 -8.60 24.54 -2.13
C LEU A 101 -8.62 23.26 -1.33
N ALA A 102 -7.73 22.32 -1.64
CA ALA A 102 -7.64 21.04 -0.97
C ALA A 102 -6.26 20.41 -1.14
N ILE A 103 -5.87 19.64 -0.14
CA ILE A 103 -4.62 18.88 -0.11
C ILE A 103 -4.98 17.38 -0.13
N GLN A 104 -4.72 16.72 -1.25
CA GLN A 104 -4.97 15.30 -1.46
C GLN A 104 -3.69 14.48 -1.32
N ARG A 105 -3.76 13.16 -1.45
CA ARG A 105 -2.63 12.25 -1.17
C ARG A 105 -1.38 12.50 -2.02
N ASP A 106 -1.54 12.94 -3.26
CA ASP A 106 -0.46 13.10 -4.25
C ASP A 106 -0.48 14.45 -5.00
N ARG A 107 -1.48 15.29 -4.69
CA ARG A 107 -1.75 16.54 -5.42
C ARG A 107 -2.38 17.61 -4.54
N LEU A 108 -2.22 18.86 -4.97
CA LEU A 108 -2.97 20.00 -4.46
C LEU A 108 -4.00 20.42 -5.49
N LEU A 109 -5.22 20.71 -5.03
CA LEU A 109 -6.21 21.42 -5.82
C LEU A 109 -6.07 22.92 -5.58
N LEU A 110 -5.96 23.66 -6.67
CA LEU A 110 -5.66 25.08 -6.68
C LEU A 110 -6.73 25.84 -7.46
N ARG A 111 -6.97 27.09 -7.06
CA ARG A 111 -7.88 28.01 -7.75
C ARG A 111 -7.21 29.34 -8.04
N ARG A 112 -7.38 29.86 -9.24
CA ARG A 112 -7.09 31.27 -9.56
C ARG A 112 -8.33 31.91 -10.19
N GLY A 113 -8.97 32.81 -9.46
CA GLY A 113 -10.23 33.40 -9.89
C GLY A 113 -11.30 32.32 -10.07
N ARG A 114 -11.70 32.05 -11.32
CA ARG A 114 -12.69 31.01 -11.68
C ARG A 114 -12.07 29.72 -12.19
N GLU A 115 -10.77 29.70 -12.42
CA GLU A 115 -10.07 28.55 -12.96
C GLU A 115 -9.61 27.63 -11.83
N LEU A 116 -9.77 26.33 -12.07
CA LEU A 116 -9.27 25.27 -11.20
C LEU A 116 -8.11 24.57 -11.89
N GLY A 117 -7.14 24.15 -11.11
CA GLY A 117 -6.11 23.25 -11.60
C GLY A 117 -5.47 22.47 -10.47
N GLU A 118 -4.49 21.66 -10.83
CA GLU A 118 -3.80 20.81 -9.89
C GLU A 118 -2.28 20.94 -9.98
N LEU A 119 -1.63 20.67 -8.86
CA LEU A 119 -0.18 20.50 -8.78
C LEU A 119 0.11 19.13 -8.20
N VAL A 120 0.89 18.32 -8.91
CA VAL A 120 1.17 16.91 -8.57
C VAL A 120 2.63 16.77 -8.14
N ILE A 121 2.94 15.81 -7.26
CA ILE A 121 4.32 15.52 -6.85
C ILE A 121 5.07 14.98 -8.08
N LEU A 122 5.95 15.79 -8.66
CA LEU A 122 6.84 15.37 -9.74
C LEU A 122 7.91 14.43 -9.16
N GLY A 123 7.76 13.13 -9.41
CA GLY A 123 8.61 12.09 -8.85
C GLY A 123 7.84 10.89 -8.30
N ARG A 124 6.52 11.03 -8.11
CA ARG A 124 5.63 9.87 -8.07
C ARG A 124 5.04 9.75 -9.47
N ALA A 125 5.53 8.77 -10.24
CA ALA A 125 4.83 8.39 -11.46
C ALA A 125 3.34 8.29 -11.11
N PRO A 126 2.43 8.96 -11.83
CA PRO A 126 1.01 8.68 -11.67
C PRO A 126 0.91 7.18 -11.84
N GLY A 127 0.37 6.50 -10.83
CA GLY A 127 0.24 5.04 -10.88
C GLY A 127 -0.39 4.70 -12.22
N THR A 128 0.41 4.07 -13.10
CA THR A 128 0.04 3.57 -14.40
C THR A 128 -0.90 2.39 -14.17
N GLY A 129 -2.09 2.70 -13.66
CA GLY A 129 -3.28 1.90 -13.85
C GLY A 129 -3.83 2.23 -15.22
N ASP A 130 -3.11 1.82 -16.26
CA ASP A 130 -3.69 1.18 -17.44
C ASP A 130 -2.60 0.75 -18.42
N SER A 131 -2.69 -0.51 -18.81
CA SER A 131 -2.65 -0.92 -20.22
C SER A 131 -1.62 -0.21 -21.10
N ALA A 132 -0.35 -0.54 -20.88
CA ALA A 132 0.62 -0.63 -21.95
C ALA A 132 1.26 -2.01 -21.87
N VAL A 133 0.50 -3.05 -22.24
CA VAL A 133 1.12 -4.22 -22.85
C VAL A 133 1.73 -3.68 -24.14
N ALA A 134 3.00 -3.30 -24.04
CA ALA A 134 3.82 -3.03 -25.20
C ALA A 134 3.91 -4.35 -25.97
N SER A 135 3.00 -4.51 -26.93
CA SER A 135 3.29 -5.27 -28.13
C SER A 135 4.49 -4.61 -28.80
N MET A 136 5.69 -5.05 -28.44
CA MET A 136 6.86 -4.91 -29.29
C MET A 136 7.60 -6.25 -29.32
N ALA A 137 7.52 -6.82 -30.52
CA ALA A 137 8.53 -7.64 -31.18
C ALA A 137 8.93 -8.97 -30.52
N SER A 138 8.45 -10.04 -31.15
CA SER A 138 9.26 -11.22 -31.39
C SER A 138 10.64 -10.82 -31.91
N GLU A 139 11.69 -11.19 -31.18
CA GLU A 139 13.02 -11.38 -31.74
C GLU A 139 13.64 -12.66 -31.14
N ALA A 140 13.72 -13.67 -32.01
CA ALA A 140 14.55 -14.89 -32.00
C ALA A 140 14.48 -15.92 -30.82
N PRO A 141 14.42 -17.23 -31.14
CA PRO A 141 14.68 -18.29 -30.18
C PRO A 141 16.19 -18.43 -29.99
N GLY A 142 16.72 -18.06 -28.83
CA GLY A 142 18.16 -18.18 -28.58
C GLY A 142 18.52 -18.01 -27.11
N ASN A 143 18.92 -19.13 -26.50
CA ASN A 143 19.46 -19.28 -25.15
C ASN A 143 18.50 -19.11 -23.96
N LEU A 144 17.89 -20.23 -23.58
CA LEU A 144 17.63 -20.53 -22.18
C LEU A 144 18.95 -20.32 -21.40
N PRO A 145 19.03 -19.41 -20.42
CA PRO A 145 20.14 -19.41 -19.50
C PRO A 145 20.07 -20.70 -18.69
N SER A 146 20.98 -21.63 -18.96
CA SER A 146 21.19 -22.81 -18.13
C SER A 146 21.52 -22.34 -16.71
N LEU A 147 20.69 -22.72 -15.75
CA LEU A 147 20.99 -22.57 -14.32
C LEU A 147 22.41 -23.13 -14.06
N PRO A 148 23.23 -22.47 -13.23
CA PRO A 148 24.40 -23.09 -12.64
C PRO A 148 23.99 -24.43 -11.97
N PRO A 149 24.84 -25.47 -12.02
CA PRO A 149 24.49 -26.80 -11.49
C PRO A 149 24.10 -26.77 -10.01
N ASP A 150 24.57 -25.77 -9.26
CA ASP A 150 24.32 -25.60 -7.83
C ASP A 150 22.88 -25.16 -7.50
N CYS A 151 22.06 -24.89 -8.52
CA CYS A 151 20.70 -24.35 -8.38
C CYS A 151 19.59 -25.37 -8.67
N GLU A 152 19.95 -26.56 -9.17
CA GLU A 152 19.00 -27.59 -9.59
C GLU A 152 18.17 -28.12 -8.42
N ALA A 153 18.77 -28.20 -7.23
CA ALA A 153 18.07 -28.58 -6.00
C ALA A 153 16.92 -27.63 -5.62
N PHE A 154 17.07 -26.33 -5.89
CA PHE A 154 16.03 -25.33 -5.60
C PHE A 154 14.91 -25.32 -6.64
N ALA A 155 15.27 -25.56 -7.92
CA ALA A 155 14.28 -25.75 -8.97
C ALA A 155 13.41 -27.00 -8.71
N LEU A 156 14.03 -28.11 -8.27
CA LEU A 156 13.31 -29.32 -7.83
C LEU A 156 12.46 -29.08 -6.56
N GLY A 157 12.87 -28.13 -5.71
CA GLY A 157 12.11 -27.67 -4.54
C GLY A 157 10.91 -26.77 -4.85
N GLY A 158 10.65 -26.46 -6.13
CA GLY A 158 9.51 -25.65 -6.55
C GLY A 158 9.75 -24.14 -6.53
N VAL A 159 11.00 -23.69 -6.39
CA VAL A 159 11.33 -22.26 -6.51
C VAL A 159 11.31 -21.87 -7.98
N PRO A 160 10.51 -20.86 -8.38
CA PRO A 160 10.44 -20.42 -9.77
C PRO A 160 11.80 -19.87 -10.23
N LEU A 161 12.17 -20.19 -11.48
CA LEU A 161 13.46 -19.80 -12.07
C LEU A 161 13.72 -18.28 -12.01
N ASP A 162 12.67 -17.47 -12.19
CA ASP A 162 12.76 -16.01 -12.18
C ASP A 162 13.22 -15.48 -10.81
N GLU A 163 12.82 -16.12 -9.71
CA GLU A 163 13.26 -15.74 -8.36
C GLU A 163 14.72 -16.11 -8.13
N LEU A 164 15.15 -17.30 -8.57
CA LEU A 164 16.56 -17.72 -8.49
C LEU A 164 17.47 -16.79 -9.29
N GLN A 165 16.98 -16.31 -10.44
CA GLN A 165 17.70 -15.39 -11.30
C GLN A 165 17.77 -13.97 -10.71
N ALA A 166 16.71 -13.51 -10.04
CA ALA A 166 16.68 -12.21 -9.36
C ALA A 166 17.66 -12.12 -8.18
N LEU A 167 17.98 -13.25 -7.55
CA LEU A 167 18.92 -13.30 -6.42
C LEU A 167 20.40 -13.20 -6.84
N GLY A 168 20.71 -13.25 -8.15
CA GLY A 168 22.06 -13.06 -8.67
C GLY A 168 23.07 -14.16 -8.30
N GLY A 169 22.60 -15.24 -7.69
CA GLY A 169 23.39 -16.40 -7.26
C GLY A 169 22.53 -17.36 -6.44
N CYS A 170 22.93 -18.64 -6.37
CA CYS A 170 22.18 -19.64 -5.64
C CYS A 170 22.64 -19.70 -4.18
N PRO A 171 21.71 -19.69 -3.22
CA PRO A 171 22.07 -19.74 -1.81
C PRO A 171 22.77 -21.07 -1.53
N SER A 172 24.03 -21.02 -1.11
CA SER A 172 24.74 -22.20 -0.63
C SER A 172 24.06 -22.71 0.63
N LEU A 173 23.67 -23.98 0.66
CA LEU A 173 23.35 -24.69 1.89
C LEU A 173 24.63 -24.70 2.75
N ALA A 174 24.75 -23.72 3.63
CA ALA A 174 25.73 -23.78 4.71
C ALA A 174 25.28 -24.89 5.66
N GLU A 175 26.13 -25.91 5.77
CA GLU A 175 26.01 -27.04 6.69
C GLU A 175 26.08 -26.61 8.17
#